data_AF-A0A970PCV5-F1
#
_entry.id   AF-A0A970PCV5-F1
#
_cell.length_a   1.000
_cell.length_b   1.000
_cell.length_c   1.000
_cell.angle_alpha   90.00
_cell.angle_beta   90.00
_cell.angle_gamma   90.00
#
_symmetry.space_group_name_H-M   'P 1'
#
loop_
_entity.id
_entity.type
_entity.pdbx_description
1 polymer ?
#
loop_
_entity_poly.entity_id
_entity_poly.type
_entity_poly.pdbx_seq_one_letter_code
_entity_poly.pdbx_strand_id
1 'polypeptide(L)'
;MAKKVLSILIGSECTKVCELNYKKKYKNKGIRVYRSLVFETPKGSVEDGFIKDMKVFGEELKILLKAAKIKSDKVIFSINSSKIANREIVMPPVKEKKIMDIIKTGASEYFPIDVDEYILSYRIIEKTTAASKRNQRKIDKKEKKLAKKQAKENEKALKKKSKTEIIAENMELMDSIDAETDYNNTENDKISLENQSKEIKNQMRLAVYAAPAAMIKNYYSFAKLMHLDILAIDYYGNSSYQAIRRQSKRGINVYVQMNEQDTIISILKNDILILQRTVSYGLYKLINIIQERGYGQDGDEQDPIVLLRDNDMLSRDEGNIELEEVAISDSYGSTASRQALRESIRESLFTLVGNVVRMLDYYKSSHKQIDIDTIFLTGALVEIKGVEKFFSTGIGLPHKLMTKLSSVSASKRATAFRINPSNFLSLIGAVLSPTDFVPYEFVLKKQRRSMVIATTFLTLVCLIGSIGTVYVSYTDYQMASMELEEIRSEYESMELLSGAHDAYDLATAELMDLEKFEEMTGSNNDKIKDVIEQMEKKLPSSAVIHSMKFTETGVTMNVTANDEGTGSNALIAKILKQLKGIEYFQDNVDISGINVENRDGISKVNFVITCTYVN
;
A
#
# COMPACT_ATOMS: atom_id res chain seq x y z
N MET A 1 -4.80 20.34 9.66
CA MET A 1 -3.75 21.37 9.45
C MET A 1 -2.65 20.82 8.55
N ALA A 2 -1.99 21.66 7.74
CA ALA A 2 -0.82 21.21 6.99
C ALA A 2 0.32 20.90 7.97
N LYS A 3 0.94 19.72 7.86
CA LYS A 3 2.10 19.35 8.67
C LYS A 3 3.24 20.33 8.34
N LYS A 4 3.89 20.85 9.37
CA LYS A 4 5.11 21.67 9.21
C LYS A 4 6.31 20.74 9.08
N VAL A 5 7.34 21.22 8.39
CA VAL A 5 8.62 20.53 8.21
C VAL A 5 9.75 21.53 8.33
N LEU A 6 10.86 21.10 8.89
CA LEU A 6 12.15 21.78 8.82
C LEU A 6 12.84 21.39 7.51
N SER A 7 13.19 22.36 6.68
CA SER A 7 14.17 22.13 5.61
C SER A 7 15.47 22.79 6.03
N ILE A 8 16.55 22.02 6.01
CA ILE A 8 17.87 22.45 6.49
C ILE A 8 18.90 22.18 5.39
N LEU A 9 19.63 23.23 4.99
CA LEU A 9 20.82 23.14 4.16
C LEU A 9 22.01 23.35 5.08
N ILE A 10 22.82 22.32 5.23
CA ILE A 10 24.04 22.38 6.03
C ILE A 10 25.20 22.62 5.07
N GLY A 11 25.81 23.79 5.14
CA GLY A 11 27.07 24.12 4.46
C GLY A 11 28.23 24.20 5.46
N SER A 12 29.46 24.11 4.97
CA SER A 12 30.67 24.17 5.84
C SER A 12 30.82 25.52 6.54
N GLU A 13 30.49 26.62 5.85
CA GLU A 13 30.61 27.99 6.39
C GLU A 13 29.26 28.55 6.88
N CYS A 14 28.15 28.14 6.25
CA CYS A 14 26.84 28.70 6.54
C CYS A 14 25.74 27.63 6.49
N THR A 15 24.85 27.67 7.47
CA THR A 15 23.68 26.80 7.56
C THR A 15 22.40 27.61 7.43
N LYS A 16 21.47 27.09 6.62
CA LYS A 16 20.15 27.72 6.41
C LYS A 16 19.04 26.80 6.84
N VAL A 17 18.02 27.38 7.46
CA VAL A 17 16.86 26.66 7.97
C VAL A 17 15.57 27.37 7.58
N CYS A 18 14.58 26.60 7.12
CA CYS A 18 13.22 27.09 6.90
C CYS A 18 12.19 26.15 7.53
N GLU A 19 11.22 26.70 8.27
CA GLU A 19 10.01 25.98 8.68
C GLU A 19 8.93 26.19 7.60
N LEU A 20 8.55 25.13 6.90
CA LEU A 20 7.71 25.18 5.70
C LEU A 20 6.44 24.33 5.89
N ASN A 21 5.41 24.58 5.09
CA ASN A 21 4.29 23.66 4.97
C ASN A 21 4.66 22.46 4.07
N TYR A 22 4.47 21.24 4.57
CA TYR A 22 4.70 20.02 3.80
C TYR A 22 3.38 19.42 3.33
N LYS A 23 3.24 19.18 2.02
CA LYS A 23 2.05 18.56 1.41
C LYS A 23 2.45 17.45 0.44
N LYS A 24 2.60 16.22 0.96
CA LYS A 24 2.99 15.01 0.22
C LYS A 24 2.18 14.72 -1.06
N LYS A 25 0.90 15.15 -1.14
CA LYS A 25 -0.03 14.85 -2.25
C LYS A 25 -0.32 16.01 -3.23
N TYR A 26 0.19 17.23 -3.01
CA TYR A 26 -0.22 18.40 -3.80
C TYR A 26 0.98 19.21 -4.34
N LYS A 27 1.51 18.80 -5.50
CA LYS A 27 2.60 19.50 -6.21
C LYS A 27 2.24 20.95 -6.63
N ASN A 28 0.94 21.28 -6.71
CA ASN A 28 0.45 22.55 -7.28
C ASN A 28 -0.05 23.59 -6.26
N LYS A 29 -0.02 23.32 -4.94
CA LYS A 29 -0.37 24.36 -3.94
C LYS A 29 0.86 25.19 -3.57
N GLY A 30 0.64 26.45 -3.20
CA GLY A 30 1.70 27.36 -2.79
C GLY A 30 2.44 26.91 -1.52
N ILE A 31 3.75 27.18 -1.49
CA ILE A 31 4.60 27.01 -0.32
C ILE A 31 4.41 28.20 0.61
N ARG A 32 4.41 27.94 1.92
CA ARG A 32 4.39 28.96 2.96
C ARG A 32 5.59 28.76 3.88
N VAL A 33 6.44 29.78 3.93
CA VAL A 33 7.55 29.91 4.87
C VAL A 33 7.02 30.52 6.16
N TYR A 34 7.09 29.76 7.25
CA TYR A 34 6.67 30.22 8.57
C TYR A 34 7.81 30.95 9.29
N ARG A 35 9.01 30.37 9.23
CA ARG A 35 10.22 30.87 9.88
C ARG A 35 11.43 30.56 9.01
N SER A 36 12.46 31.38 9.12
CA SER A 36 13.69 31.24 8.34
C SER A 36 14.88 31.69 9.19
N LEU A 37 16.00 30.97 9.11
CA LEU A 37 17.25 31.27 9.79
C LEU A 37 18.41 31.10 8.81
N VAL A 38 19.43 31.91 8.99
CA VAL A 38 20.74 31.81 8.36
C VAL A 38 21.73 32.09 9.48
N PHE A 39 22.73 31.25 9.64
CA PHE A 39 23.75 31.41 10.67
C PHE A 39 25.08 30.80 10.19
N GLU A 40 26.18 31.31 10.73
CA GLU A 40 27.51 30.76 10.48
C GLU A 40 27.60 29.35 11.08
N THR A 41 28.06 28.40 10.26
CA THR A 41 28.29 27.05 10.74
C THR A 41 29.50 27.07 11.68
N PRO A 42 29.42 26.45 12.88
CA PRO A 42 30.57 26.38 13.78
C PRO A 42 31.83 25.87 13.08
N LYS A 43 32.94 26.60 13.21
CA LYS A 43 34.19 26.30 12.50
C LYS A 43 34.64 24.85 12.71
N GLY A 44 34.94 24.16 11.62
CA GLY A 44 35.40 22.76 11.64
C GLY A 44 34.33 21.70 11.94
N SER A 45 33.09 22.09 12.25
CA SER A 45 32.00 21.15 12.56
C SER A 45 31.45 20.42 11.33
N VAL A 46 31.60 21.02 10.14
CA VAL A 46 31.13 20.48 8.86
C VAL A 46 32.21 20.67 7.80
N GLU A 47 32.42 19.65 6.96
CA GLU A 47 33.36 19.72 5.83
C GLU A 47 32.77 19.00 4.61
N ASP A 48 32.58 19.73 3.50
CA ASP A 48 32.10 19.22 2.21
C ASP A 48 30.86 18.30 2.37
N GLY A 49 29.89 18.78 3.15
CA GLY A 49 28.64 18.08 3.43
C GLY A 49 28.72 16.99 4.50
N PHE A 50 29.88 16.73 5.09
CA PHE A 50 30.03 15.77 6.19
C PHE A 50 30.03 16.49 7.54
N ILE A 51 29.15 16.11 8.47
CA ILE A 51 29.10 16.68 9.82
C ILE A 51 30.16 15.97 10.68
N LYS A 52 31.31 16.63 10.85
CA LYS A 52 32.47 16.12 11.62
C LYS A 52 32.16 16.11 13.12
N ASP A 53 31.72 17.25 13.65
CA ASP A 53 31.34 17.38 15.06
C ASP A 53 29.82 17.55 15.20
N MET A 54 29.13 16.43 15.32
CA MET A 54 27.67 16.39 15.49
C MET A 54 27.19 17.04 16.78
N LYS A 55 28.02 17.06 17.83
CA LYS A 55 27.63 17.61 19.13
C LYS A 55 27.67 19.12 19.08
N VAL A 56 28.81 19.70 18.69
CA VAL A 56 28.97 21.15 18.57
C VAL A 56 27.96 21.73 17.59
N PHE A 57 27.83 21.15 16.40
CA PHE A 57 26.83 21.60 15.43
C PHE A 57 25.38 21.43 15.95
N GLY A 58 25.10 20.30 16.61
CA GLY A 58 23.78 20.00 17.15
C GLY A 58 23.34 20.94 18.27
N GLU A 59 24.24 21.28 19.19
CA GLU A 59 23.98 22.22 20.29
C GLU A 59 23.65 23.61 19.76
N GLU A 60 24.46 24.12 18.82
CA GLU A 60 24.23 25.42 18.18
C GLU A 60 22.88 25.44 17.44
N LEU A 61 22.62 24.42 16.62
CA LEU A 61 21.34 24.29 15.91
C LEU A 61 20.16 24.25 16.89
N LYS A 62 20.28 23.56 18.02
CA LYS A 62 19.22 23.46 19.04
C LYS A 62 18.92 24.82 19.68
N ILE A 63 19.96 25.58 20.02
CA ILE A 63 19.84 26.94 20.59
C ILE A 63 19.08 27.84 19.60
N LEU A 64 19.51 27.86 18.35
CA LEU A 64 18.92 28.71 17.30
C LEU A 64 17.48 28.30 16.96
N LEU A 65 17.18 26.99 16.88
CA LEU A 65 15.82 26.50 16.66
C LEU A 65 14.88 26.90 17.82
N LYS A 66 15.36 26.82 19.06
CA LYS A 66 14.60 27.21 20.27
C LYS A 66 14.36 28.73 20.29
N ALA A 67 15.38 29.54 20.04
CA ALA A 67 15.27 31.00 19.95
C ALA A 67 14.28 31.42 18.85
N ALA A 68 14.34 30.75 17.69
CA ALA A 68 13.42 30.94 16.59
C ALA A 68 12.01 30.40 16.87
N LYS A 69 11.75 29.73 18.00
CA LYS A 69 10.47 29.09 18.35
C LYS A 69 9.98 28.12 17.27
N ILE A 70 10.90 27.35 16.67
CA ILE A 70 10.61 26.24 15.76
C ILE A 70 10.43 24.97 16.62
N LYS A 71 9.36 24.21 16.36
CA LYS A 71 9.00 23.01 17.14
C LYS A 71 8.84 21.75 16.29
N SER A 72 9.05 21.84 14.98
CA SER A 72 8.94 20.69 14.08
C SER A 72 10.09 19.72 14.35
N ASP A 73 9.79 18.43 14.44
CA ASP A 73 10.74 17.32 14.53
C ASP A 73 11.06 16.73 13.15
N LYS A 74 10.12 16.86 12.21
CA LYS A 74 10.27 16.40 10.83
C LYS A 74 11.22 17.28 10.05
N VAL A 75 12.23 16.66 9.44
CA VAL A 75 13.30 17.35 8.74
C VAL A 75 13.51 16.83 7.33
N ILE A 76 13.84 17.72 6.40
CA ILE A 76 14.40 17.41 5.08
C ILE A 76 15.76 18.07 5.02
N PHE A 77 16.81 17.28 4.85
CA PHE A 77 18.16 17.80 4.68
C PHE A 77 18.46 17.99 3.20
N SER A 78 19.08 19.12 2.86
CA SER A 78 19.76 19.32 1.59
C SER A 78 21.26 19.28 1.87
N ILE A 79 21.98 18.40 1.19
CA ILE A 79 23.43 18.26 1.33
C ILE A 79 24.11 19.12 0.27
N ASN A 80 25.01 20.02 0.71
CA ASN A 80 25.99 20.64 -0.18
C ASN A 80 27.29 19.84 -0.14
N SER A 81 27.59 19.14 -1.23
CA SER A 81 28.86 18.41 -1.37
C SER A 81 29.23 18.24 -2.82
N SER A 82 30.52 18.42 -3.10
CA SER A 82 31.14 18.13 -4.39
C SER A 82 31.23 16.64 -4.71
N LYS A 83 31.10 15.77 -3.70
CA LYS A 83 31.19 14.30 -3.83
C LYS A 83 29.89 13.65 -4.31
N ILE A 84 28.80 14.40 -4.42
CA ILE A 84 27.53 13.90 -4.97
C ILE A 84 27.54 14.09 -6.48
N ALA A 85 27.57 12.99 -7.21
CA ALA A 85 27.56 13.00 -8.68
C ALA A 85 26.14 12.87 -9.23
N ASN A 86 25.91 13.44 -10.41
CA ASN A 86 24.67 13.26 -11.17
C ASN A 86 24.95 12.95 -12.65
N ARG A 87 24.06 12.17 -13.27
CA ARG A 87 24.08 11.84 -14.70
C ARG A 87 22.67 11.83 -15.26
N GLU A 88 22.53 12.26 -16.50
CA GLU A 88 21.32 12.02 -17.26
C GLU A 88 21.44 10.69 -18.02
N ILE A 89 20.42 9.86 -17.94
CA ILE A 89 20.37 8.54 -18.57
C ILE A 89 19.11 8.43 -19.41
N VAL A 90 19.24 7.87 -20.61
CA VAL A 90 18.13 7.57 -21.50
C VAL A 90 17.98 6.06 -21.60
N MET A 91 16.78 5.54 -21.33
CA MET A 91 16.52 4.11 -21.35
C MET A 91 15.12 3.80 -21.92
N PRO A 92 14.85 2.57 -22.39
CA PRO A 92 13.49 2.17 -22.77
C PRO A 92 12.51 2.27 -21.58
N PRO A 93 11.20 2.44 -21.83
CA PRO A 93 10.20 2.49 -20.77
C PRO A 93 10.14 1.15 -20.03
N VAL A 94 10.35 1.21 -18.72
CA VAL A 94 10.25 0.07 -17.83
C VAL A 94 9.28 0.37 -16.69
N LYS A 95 8.78 -0.68 -16.02
CA LYS A 95 7.96 -0.51 -14.81
C LYS A 95 8.79 0.18 -13.73
N GLU A 96 8.21 1.15 -13.01
CA GLU A 96 8.94 1.97 -12.03
C GLU A 96 9.70 1.15 -10.98
N LYS A 97 9.13 0.03 -10.53
CA LYS A 97 9.76 -0.88 -9.56
C LYS A 97 11.09 -1.49 -10.04
N LYS A 98 11.32 -1.58 -11.36
CA LYS A 98 12.53 -2.14 -11.97
C LYS A 98 13.59 -1.08 -12.31
N ILE A 99 13.25 0.20 -12.27
CA ILE A 99 14.17 1.28 -12.68
C ILE A 99 15.42 1.27 -11.79
N MET A 100 15.24 1.18 -10.47
CA MET A 100 16.37 1.21 -9.54
C MET A 100 17.32 0.02 -9.76
N ASP A 101 16.78 -1.18 -10.02
CA ASP A 101 17.60 -2.36 -10.25
C ASP A 101 18.44 -2.20 -11.53
N ILE A 102 17.86 -1.68 -12.60
CA ILE A 102 18.58 -1.42 -13.86
C ILE A 102 19.67 -0.37 -13.65
N ILE A 103 19.37 0.72 -12.94
CA ILE A 103 20.35 1.76 -12.62
C ILE A 103 21.52 1.19 -11.81
N LYS A 104 21.23 0.32 -10.83
CA LYS A 104 22.27 -0.34 -10.03
C LYS A 104 23.15 -1.24 -10.87
N THR A 105 22.57 -2.06 -11.75
CA THR A 105 23.33 -2.94 -12.64
C THR A 105 24.22 -2.15 -13.61
N GLY A 106 23.76 -1.01 -14.12
CA GLY A 106 24.53 -0.14 -15.02
C GLY A 106 25.38 0.92 -14.33
N ALA A 107 25.44 0.96 -13.00
CA ALA A 107 25.98 2.10 -12.26
C ALA A 107 27.45 2.42 -12.62
N SER A 108 28.28 1.40 -12.85
CA SER A 108 29.68 1.54 -13.26
C SER A 108 29.87 2.18 -14.62
N GLU A 109 28.86 2.15 -15.51
CA GLU A 109 28.89 2.85 -16.80
C GLU A 109 28.65 4.36 -16.64
N TYR A 110 27.90 4.75 -15.60
CA TYR A 110 27.48 6.13 -15.39
C TYR A 110 28.46 6.89 -14.49
N PHE A 111 29.04 6.20 -13.51
CA PHE A 111 29.90 6.77 -12.50
C PHE A 111 31.19 5.95 -12.35
N PRO A 112 32.37 6.60 -12.41
CA PRO A 112 33.66 5.95 -12.16
C PRO A 112 33.88 5.80 -10.65
N ILE A 113 32.97 5.12 -9.96
CA ILE A 113 32.96 4.96 -8.51
C ILE A 113 32.68 3.50 -8.15
N ASP A 114 33.09 3.11 -6.95
CA ASP A 114 32.61 1.87 -6.37
C ASP A 114 31.12 2.02 -6.01
N VAL A 115 30.26 1.21 -6.63
CA VAL A 115 28.82 1.29 -6.48
C VAL A 115 28.39 0.93 -5.04
N ASP A 116 29.17 0.10 -4.35
CA ASP A 116 28.85 -0.36 -2.99
C ASP A 116 29.09 0.71 -1.93
N GLU A 117 30.00 1.66 -2.19
CA GLU A 117 30.28 2.79 -1.31
C GLU A 117 29.29 3.95 -1.46
N TYR A 118 28.37 3.87 -2.44
CA TYR A 118 27.46 4.95 -2.80
C TYR A 118 26.00 4.53 -2.72
N ILE A 119 25.13 5.49 -2.41
CA ILE A 119 23.69 5.35 -2.45
C ILE A 119 23.19 6.02 -3.73
N LEU A 120 22.56 5.21 -4.58
CA LEU A 120 21.94 5.68 -5.81
C LEU A 120 20.50 6.15 -5.56
N SER A 121 20.13 7.25 -6.19
CA SER A 121 18.75 7.70 -6.33
C SER A 121 18.48 8.12 -7.76
N TYR A 122 17.21 8.16 -8.17
CA TYR A 122 16.83 8.58 -9.51
C TYR A 122 15.56 9.41 -9.51
N ARG A 123 15.40 10.15 -10.61
CA ARG A 123 14.20 10.92 -10.89
C ARG A 123 13.86 10.87 -12.36
N ILE A 124 12.58 10.69 -12.65
CA ILE A 124 12.08 10.69 -14.02
C ILE A 124 11.93 12.15 -14.48
N ILE A 125 12.73 12.54 -15.48
CA ILE A 125 12.69 13.87 -16.11
C ILE A 125 11.54 13.91 -17.11
N GLU A 126 11.50 12.93 -18.02
CA GLU A 126 10.56 12.89 -19.12
C GLU A 126 10.14 11.44 -19.42
N LYS A 127 8.84 11.23 -19.65
CA LYS A 127 8.29 9.98 -20.17
C LYS A 127 7.70 10.25 -21.54
N THR A 128 8.41 9.84 -22.59
CA THR A 128 7.90 9.96 -23.95
C THR A 128 6.92 8.82 -24.23
N THR A 129 5.64 9.06 -23.96
CA THR A 129 4.55 8.16 -24.37
C THR A 129 3.91 8.65 -25.67
N ALA A 130 3.37 7.72 -26.48
CA ALA A 130 2.66 8.05 -27.72
C ALA A 130 1.50 9.06 -27.52
N ALA A 131 0.85 9.06 -26.34
CA ALA A 131 -0.19 10.01 -25.96
C ALA A 131 0.34 11.42 -25.65
N SER A 132 1.52 11.52 -25.00
CA SER A 132 2.20 12.80 -24.71
C SER A 132 2.54 13.56 -26.00
N LYS A 133 3.04 12.85 -27.02
CA LYS A 133 3.37 13.43 -28.35
C LYS A 133 2.15 14.06 -29.05
N ARG A 134 0.94 13.50 -28.89
CA ARG A 134 -0.28 14.04 -29.54
C ARG A 134 -0.73 15.35 -28.90
N ASN A 135 -0.50 15.52 -27.60
CA ASN A 135 -0.78 16.77 -26.89
C ASN A 135 0.31 17.82 -27.14
N GLN A 136 1.59 17.45 -27.14
CA GLN A 136 2.69 18.37 -27.48
C GLN A 136 2.54 18.91 -28.91
N ARG A 137 2.24 18.04 -29.90
CA ARG A 137 1.96 18.47 -31.29
C ARG A 137 0.76 19.42 -31.41
N LYS A 138 -0.24 19.32 -30.53
CA LYS A 138 -1.38 20.26 -30.49
C LYS A 138 -0.97 21.59 -29.88
N ILE A 139 -0.13 21.58 -28.84
CA ILE A 139 0.42 22.77 -28.18
C ILE A 139 1.34 23.52 -29.15
N ASP A 140 2.30 22.83 -29.78
CA ASP A 140 3.23 23.41 -30.75
C ASP A 140 2.50 23.99 -31.97
N LYS A 141 1.43 23.33 -32.45
CA LYS A 141 0.55 23.87 -33.51
C LYS A 141 -0.19 25.13 -33.06
N LYS A 142 -0.62 25.21 -31.80
CA LYS A 142 -1.25 26.40 -31.22
C LYS A 142 -0.23 27.54 -31.08
N GLU A 143 0.99 27.22 -30.64
CA GLU A 143 2.10 28.17 -30.49
C GLU A 143 2.55 28.74 -31.85
N LYS A 144 2.71 27.90 -32.88
CA LYS A 144 2.98 28.37 -34.25
C LYS A 144 1.85 29.26 -34.81
N LYS A 145 0.58 28.99 -34.47
CA LYS A 145 -0.54 29.86 -34.85
C LYS A 145 -0.51 31.20 -34.11
N LEU A 146 -0.16 31.20 -32.81
CA LEU A 146 -0.05 32.41 -32.00
C LEU A 146 1.12 33.29 -32.47
N ALA A 147 2.29 32.69 -32.73
CA ALA A 147 3.45 33.37 -33.26
C ALA A 147 3.18 33.97 -34.66
N LYS A 148 2.49 33.25 -35.55
CA LYS A 148 2.04 33.82 -36.84
C LYS A 148 1.05 34.97 -36.69
N LYS A 149 0.22 34.97 -35.65
CA LYS A 149 -0.72 36.06 -35.37
C LYS A 149 0.02 37.31 -34.85
N GLN A 150 0.95 37.13 -33.91
CA GLN A 150 1.81 38.20 -33.42
C GLN A 150 2.72 38.78 -34.51
N ALA A 151 3.27 37.95 -35.39
CA ALA A 151 4.04 38.42 -36.56
C ALA A 151 3.18 39.29 -37.50
N LYS A 152 1.92 38.88 -37.78
CA LYS A 152 0.99 39.70 -38.58
C LYS A 152 0.54 40.99 -37.89
N GLU A 153 0.44 41.01 -36.56
CA GLU A 153 0.14 42.22 -35.79
C GLU A 153 1.33 43.18 -35.78
N ASN A 154 2.56 42.66 -35.63
CA ASN A 154 3.80 43.44 -35.74
C ASN A 154 4.00 44.01 -37.15
N GLU A 155 3.69 43.23 -38.20
CA GLU A 155 3.78 43.69 -39.60
C GLU A 155 2.75 44.81 -39.90
N LYS A 156 1.56 44.76 -39.29
CA LYS A 156 0.56 45.83 -39.36
C LYS A 156 0.97 47.08 -38.57
N ALA A 157 1.71 46.92 -37.47
CA ALA A 157 2.28 48.02 -36.71
C ALA A 157 3.41 48.71 -37.48
N LEU A 158 4.26 47.95 -38.19
CA LEU A 158 5.30 48.50 -39.07
C LEU A 158 4.70 49.32 -40.23
N LYS A 159 3.57 48.87 -40.80
CA LYS A 159 2.85 49.60 -41.88
C LYS A 159 2.20 50.92 -41.44
N LYS A 160 2.20 51.24 -40.14
CA LYS A 160 1.73 52.53 -39.57
C LYS A 160 2.87 53.51 -39.24
N LYS A 161 4.14 53.10 -39.32
CA LYS A 161 5.29 54.01 -39.21
C LYS A 161 5.39 54.90 -40.46
N SER A 162 5.84 56.14 -40.30
CA SER A 162 5.91 57.11 -41.40
C SER A 162 7.01 56.72 -42.39
N LYS A 163 6.89 57.15 -43.68
CA LYS A 163 7.90 56.91 -44.72
C LYS A 163 9.32 57.34 -44.30
N THR A 164 9.45 58.31 -43.40
CA THR A 164 10.73 58.85 -42.93
C THR A 164 11.42 57.96 -41.90
N GLU A 165 10.67 57.18 -41.10
CA GLU A 165 11.22 56.21 -40.13
C GLU A 165 11.71 54.93 -40.81
N ILE A 166 11.04 54.49 -41.88
CA ILE A 166 11.38 53.27 -42.61
C ILE A 166 12.68 53.45 -43.42
N ILE A 167 12.99 54.68 -43.86
CA ILE A 167 14.21 54.98 -44.61
C ILE A 167 15.44 55.01 -43.68
N ALA A 168 15.29 55.49 -42.44
CA ALA A 168 16.38 55.52 -41.46
C ALA A 168 16.77 54.11 -40.98
N GLU A 169 15.79 53.23 -40.73
CA GLU A 169 16.02 51.86 -40.24
C GLU A 169 16.56 50.92 -41.35
N ASN A 170 16.23 51.20 -42.62
CA ASN A 170 16.78 50.46 -43.77
C ASN A 170 18.17 50.94 -44.23
N MET A 171 18.61 52.13 -43.81
CA MET A 171 19.95 52.64 -44.11
C MET A 171 21.04 51.99 -43.25
N GLU A 172 20.68 51.42 -42.08
CA GLU A 172 21.60 50.70 -41.19
C GLU A 172 21.73 49.20 -41.51
N LEU A 173 20.83 48.62 -42.32
CA LEU A 173 20.80 47.18 -42.60
C LEU A 173 21.52 46.76 -43.90
N MET A 174 22.02 47.72 -44.69
CA MET A 174 22.67 47.46 -45.98
C MET A 174 24.18 47.21 -45.90
N ASP A 175 24.80 47.31 -44.72
CA ASP A 175 26.26 47.13 -44.56
C ASP A 175 26.71 45.71 -44.17
N SER A 176 25.83 44.73 -44.16
CA SER A 176 26.25 43.34 -43.98
C SER A 176 25.28 42.35 -44.60
N ILE A 177 25.61 41.80 -45.77
CA ILE A 177 25.44 40.38 -46.18
C ILE A 177 26.01 40.25 -47.59
N ASP A 178 27.22 39.69 -47.69
CA ASP A 178 27.72 38.96 -48.86
C ASP A 178 27.78 37.48 -48.47
N ALA A 179 27.03 36.62 -49.18
CA ALA A 179 27.41 35.24 -49.53
C ALA A 179 26.18 34.49 -50.09
N GLU A 180 26.29 34.12 -51.37
CA GLU A 180 25.41 33.19 -52.07
C GLU A 180 25.37 31.81 -51.38
N THR A 181 24.21 31.15 -51.39
CA THR A 181 24.13 29.72 -51.08
C THR A 181 23.39 28.98 -52.18
N ASP A 182 24.11 27.99 -52.72
CA ASP A 182 23.70 27.02 -53.72
C ASP A 182 22.55 26.14 -53.19
N TYR A 183 21.45 26.08 -53.95
CA TYR A 183 20.32 25.20 -53.69
C TYR A 183 20.47 23.98 -54.60
N ASN A 184 20.76 22.79 -54.03
CA ASN A 184 20.24 21.48 -54.48
C ASN A 184 20.91 20.31 -53.71
N ASN A 185 20.30 19.86 -52.60
CA ASN A 185 20.39 18.45 -52.16
C ASN A 185 19.41 18.10 -51.02
N THR A 186 18.10 18.28 -51.24
CA THR A 186 17.09 18.15 -50.15
C THR A 186 16.21 16.90 -50.19
N GLU A 187 16.45 15.96 -51.12
CA GLU A 187 15.60 14.77 -51.27
C GLU A 187 16.23 13.47 -50.74
N ASN A 188 17.55 13.30 -50.90
CA ASN A 188 18.22 12.09 -50.38
C ASN A 188 18.43 12.10 -48.86
N ASP A 189 18.54 13.28 -48.23
CA ASP A 189 18.59 13.42 -46.77
C ASP A 189 17.24 13.14 -46.09
N LYS A 190 16.12 13.36 -46.80
CA LYS A 190 14.79 13.07 -46.23
C LYS A 190 14.54 11.57 -46.09
N ILE A 191 15.05 10.75 -47.02
CA ILE A 191 14.84 9.30 -47.03
C ILE A 191 15.73 8.60 -45.98
N SER A 192 16.93 9.12 -45.70
CA SER A 192 17.77 8.64 -44.59
C SER A 192 17.23 9.06 -43.21
N LEU A 193 16.69 10.27 -43.08
CA LEU A 193 16.05 10.78 -41.86
C LEU A 193 14.69 10.12 -41.57
N GLU A 194 13.91 9.73 -42.59
CA GLU A 194 12.65 8.99 -42.41
C GLU A 194 12.88 7.54 -41.96
N ASN A 195 14.00 6.92 -42.36
CA ASN A 195 14.35 5.58 -41.91
C ASN A 195 14.98 5.58 -40.50
N GLN A 196 15.75 6.61 -40.11
CA GLN A 196 16.22 6.78 -38.72
C GLN A 196 15.10 7.17 -37.74
N SER A 197 14.04 7.84 -38.19
CA SER A 197 12.93 8.27 -37.32
C SER A 197 11.90 7.17 -37.00
N LYS A 198 11.98 6.00 -37.65
CA LYS A 198 11.15 4.83 -37.32
C LYS A 198 11.67 3.99 -36.13
N GLU A 199 12.92 4.17 -35.71
CA GLU A 199 13.56 3.37 -34.65
C GLU A 199 13.61 4.03 -33.25
N ILE A 200 13.40 5.34 -33.10
CA ILE A 200 13.36 5.98 -31.77
C ILE A 200 11.96 5.86 -31.15
N LYS A 201 11.55 4.63 -30.85
CA LYS A 201 10.26 4.27 -30.24
C LYS A 201 10.39 4.19 -28.72
N ASN A 202 9.70 5.11 -28.02
CA ASN A 202 9.51 5.19 -26.57
C ASN A 202 10.80 5.12 -25.75
N GLN A 203 11.26 6.26 -25.25
CA GLN A 203 12.38 6.34 -24.31
C GLN A 203 11.95 7.16 -23.08
N MET A 204 12.59 6.88 -21.96
CA MET A 204 12.43 7.57 -20.69
C MET A 204 13.78 8.20 -20.32
N ARG A 205 13.73 9.47 -19.92
CA ARG A 205 14.90 10.23 -19.48
C ARG A 205 14.91 10.32 -17.96
N LEU A 206 16.02 9.95 -17.36
CA LEU A 206 16.22 9.88 -15.92
C LEU A 206 17.39 10.78 -15.51
N ALA A 207 17.23 11.50 -14.41
CA ALA A 207 18.36 12.04 -13.65
C ALA A 207 18.72 11.01 -12.59
N VAL A 208 19.93 10.48 -12.64
CA VAL A 208 20.49 9.55 -11.66
C VAL A 208 21.51 10.29 -10.81
N TYR A 209 21.50 10.00 -9.52
CA TYR A 209 22.34 10.64 -8.52
C TYR A 209 23.06 9.55 -7.72
N ALA A 210 24.33 9.80 -7.40
CA ALA A 210 25.14 8.94 -6.54
C ALA A 210 25.73 9.78 -5.41
N ALA A 211 25.44 9.41 -4.16
CA ALA A 211 25.96 10.09 -2.97
C ALA A 211 26.74 9.10 -2.08
N PRO A 212 27.88 9.48 -1.48
CA PRO A 212 28.65 8.58 -0.62
C PRO A 212 27.79 8.04 0.53
N ALA A 213 27.79 6.72 0.74
CA ALA A 213 26.96 6.07 1.75
C ALA A 213 27.30 6.55 3.16
N ALA A 214 28.60 6.74 3.45
CA ALA A 214 29.08 7.28 4.73
C ALA A 214 28.48 8.66 5.05
N MET A 215 28.39 9.54 4.04
CA MET A 215 27.80 10.87 4.17
C MET A 215 26.30 10.79 4.47
N ILE A 216 25.55 9.97 3.73
CA ILE A 216 24.11 9.80 4.02
C ILE A 216 23.91 9.24 5.44
N LYS A 217 24.67 8.21 5.83
CA LYS A 217 24.62 7.64 7.20
C LYS A 217 24.98 8.65 8.29
N ASN A 218 25.90 9.58 8.00
CA ASN A 218 26.26 10.69 8.89
C ASN A 218 25.03 11.56 9.23
N TYR A 219 24.22 11.95 8.24
CA TYR A 219 22.97 12.69 8.49
C TYR A 219 21.92 11.88 9.26
N TYR A 220 21.77 10.57 9.01
CA TYR A 220 20.88 9.72 9.81
C TYR A 220 21.32 9.64 11.27
N SER A 221 22.64 9.59 11.51
CA SER A 221 23.22 9.57 12.85
C SER A 221 23.01 10.91 13.57
N PHE A 222 23.26 12.02 12.87
CA PHE A 222 22.99 13.36 13.37
C PHE A 222 21.51 13.56 13.71
N ALA A 223 20.60 13.18 12.82
CA ALA A 223 19.17 13.29 13.07
C ALA A 223 18.73 12.47 14.29
N LYS A 224 19.28 11.26 14.46
CA LYS A 224 19.01 10.43 15.65
C LYS A 224 19.47 11.12 16.93
N LEU A 225 20.67 11.72 16.93
CA LEU A 225 21.21 12.48 18.06
C LEU A 225 20.34 13.70 18.39
N MET A 226 19.80 14.35 17.37
CA MET A 226 18.94 15.54 17.50
C MET A 226 17.46 15.23 17.73
N HIS A 227 17.08 13.94 17.81
CA HIS A 227 15.68 13.50 17.85
C HIS A 227 14.82 14.07 16.70
N LEU A 228 15.40 14.15 15.50
CA LEU A 228 14.74 14.59 14.28
C LEU A 228 14.29 13.40 13.42
N ASP A 229 13.09 13.52 12.87
CA ASP A 229 12.50 12.54 11.96
C ASP A 229 12.80 12.93 10.50
N ILE A 230 13.78 12.26 9.89
CA ILE A 230 14.12 12.47 8.48
C ILE A 230 12.94 12.06 7.60
N LEU A 231 12.41 13.02 6.84
CA LEU A 231 11.43 12.79 5.78
C LEU A 231 12.08 12.50 4.43
N ALA A 232 13.21 13.17 4.15
CA ALA A 232 14.01 12.96 2.96
C ALA A 232 15.41 13.58 3.13
N ILE A 233 16.38 13.05 2.40
CA ILE A 233 17.68 13.67 2.17
C ILE A 233 17.79 13.98 0.68
N ASP A 234 18.10 15.23 0.36
CA ASP A 234 18.20 15.73 -1.01
C ASP A 234 19.60 16.26 -1.31
N TYR A 235 19.91 16.33 -2.59
CA TYR A 235 21.09 17.01 -3.10
C TYR A 235 20.74 18.47 -3.38
N TYR A 236 21.55 19.43 -2.88
CA TYR A 236 21.24 20.86 -3.00
C TYR A 236 21.03 21.32 -4.45
N GLY A 237 21.76 20.76 -5.42
CA GLY A 237 21.57 21.08 -6.83
C GLY A 237 20.22 20.58 -7.39
N ASN A 238 19.74 19.41 -6.97
CA ASN A 238 18.37 18.97 -7.30
C ASN A 238 17.35 19.86 -6.61
N SER A 239 17.55 20.15 -5.32
CA SER A 239 16.67 21.03 -4.57
C SER A 239 16.51 22.38 -5.27
N SER A 240 17.62 23.05 -5.60
CA SER A 240 17.62 24.30 -6.38
C SER A 240 16.85 24.17 -7.69
N TYR A 241 17.11 23.11 -8.48
CA TYR A 241 16.36 22.84 -9.71
C TYR A 241 14.83 22.79 -9.47
N GLN A 242 14.37 22.11 -8.43
CA GLN A 242 12.93 22.00 -8.16
C GLN A 242 12.26 23.33 -7.86
N ALA A 243 13.00 24.28 -7.29
CA ALA A 243 12.50 25.61 -7.00
C ALA A 243 12.51 26.50 -8.26
N ILE A 244 13.62 26.55 -9.01
CA ILE A 244 13.75 27.39 -10.21
C ILE A 244 12.84 26.94 -11.36
N ARG A 245 12.58 25.64 -11.52
CA ARG A 245 11.65 25.16 -12.57
C ARG A 245 10.23 25.68 -12.39
N ARG A 246 9.85 26.11 -11.18
CA ARG A 246 8.54 26.75 -10.92
C ARG A 246 8.54 28.26 -11.20
N GLN A 247 9.73 28.85 -11.36
CA GLN A 247 9.94 30.25 -11.74
C GLN A 247 10.07 30.42 -13.25
N SER A 248 10.54 29.36 -13.91
CA SER A 248 10.74 29.30 -15.34
C SER A 248 9.44 29.54 -16.12
N LYS A 249 9.57 30.37 -17.16
CA LYS A 249 8.55 30.64 -18.17
C LYS A 249 8.94 29.90 -19.46
N ARG A 250 8.10 29.94 -20.49
CA ARG A 250 8.49 29.49 -21.83
C ARG A 250 9.82 30.15 -22.25
N GLY A 251 10.65 29.39 -22.96
CA GLY A 251 11.95 29.85 -23.42
C GLY A 251 13.14 29.16 -22.75
N ILE A 252 14.33 29.73 -22.96
CA ILE A 252 15.62 29.33 -22.40
C ILE A 252 16.06 30.37 -21.39
N ASN A 253 16.05 29.98 -20.12
CA ASN A 253 16.42 30.84 -19.01
C ASN A 253 17.66 30.28 -18.31
N VAL A 254 18.58 31.17 -17.97
CA VAL A 254 19.78 30.84 -17.20
C VAL A 254 19.55 31.31 -15.76
N TYR A 255 19.88 30.48 -14.80
CA TYR A 255 19.85 30.82 -13.37
C TYR A 255 21.27 30.75 -12.84
N VAL A 256 21.81 31.89 -12.43
CA VAL A 256 23.11 32.00 -11.77
C VAL A 256 22.83 32.14 -10.27
N GLN A 257 22.95 31.03 -9.55
CA GLN A 257 22.72 30.95 -8.12
C GLN A 257 24.04 31.04 -7.36
N MET A 258 24.39 32.27 -6.99
CA MET A 258 25.62 32.64 -6.31
C MET A 258 25.43 32.49 -4.79
N ASN A 259 25.71 31.32 -4.25
CA ASN A 259 25.52 31.00 -2.83
C ASN A 259 26.72 31.44 -1.99
N GLU A 260 26.71 31.04 -0.72
CA GLU A 260 27.74 31.33 0.26
C GLU A 260 29.08 30.66 -0.07
N GLN A 261 29.05 29.40 -0.51
CA GLN A 261 30.27 28.61 -0.76
C GLN A 261 30.55 28.39 -2.24
N ASP A 262 29.51 28.32 -3.05
CA ASP A 262 29.60 27.97 -4.46
C ASP A 262 28.58 28.74 -5.31
N THR A 263 28.73 28.65 -6.63
CA THR A 263 27.77 29.18 -7.58
C THR A 263 27.26 28.05 -8.46
N ILE A 264 25.95 27.80 -8.46
CA ILE A 264 25.32 26.88 -9.40
C ILE A 264 24.80 27.68 -10.58
N ILE A 265 25.19 27.29 -11.78
CA ILE A 265 24.67 27.85 -13.03
C ILE A 265 23.80 26.77 -13.69
N SER A 266 22.52 27.08 -13.89
CA SER A 266 21.53 26.16 -14.46
C SER A 266 20.87 26.76 -15.70
N ILE A 267 20.91 26.04 -16.82
CA ILE A 267 20.22 26.41 -18.07
C ILE A 267 18.97 25.55 -18.21
N LEU A 268 17.81 26.19 -18.22
CA LEU A 268 16.51 25.52 -18.34
C LEU A 268 15.85 25.91 -19.66
N LYS A 269 15.31 24.93 -20.38
CA LYS A 269 14.43 25.13 -21.54
C LYS A 269 13.05 24.60 -21.23
N ASN A 270 12.06 25.49 -21.18
CA ASN A 270 10.67 25.14 -20.85
C ASN A 270 10.58 24.25 -19.59
N ASP A 271 11.28 24.66 -18.53
CA ASP A 271 11.36 23.99 -17.22
C ASP A 271 12.21 22.70 -17.18
N ILE A 272 12.74 22.24 -18.32
CA ILE A 272 13.65 21.09 -18.39
C ILE A 272 15.08 21.57 -18.21
N LEU A 273 15.80 20.99 -17.24
CA LEU A 273 17.23 21.23 -17.06
C LEU A 273 18.01 20.68 -18.26
N ILE A 274 18.75 21.54 -18.95
CA ILE A 274 19.66 21.12 -20.04
C ILE A 274 21.08 20.97 -19.51
N LEU A 275 21.54 21.96 -18.76
CA LEU A 275 22.90 22.01 -18.25
C LEU A 275 22.88 22.56 -16.84
N GLN A 276 23.67 21.95 -15.97
CA GLN A 276 23.94 22.46 -14.63
C GLN A 276 25.40 22.28 -14.32
N ARG A 277 26.07 23.33 -13.85
CA ARG A 277 27.44 23.27 -13.36
C ARG A 277 27.58 24.02 -12.06
N THR A 278 28.45 23.52 -11.20
CA THR A 278 28.86 24.19 -9.96
C THR A 278 30.24 24.80 -10.18
N VAL A 279 30.40 26.05 -9.77
CA VAL A 279 31.67 26.78 -9.72
C VAL A 279 32.01 26.96 -8.25
N SER A 280 33.23 26.60 -7.85
CA SER A 280 33.73 26.77 -6.47
C SER A 280 34.04 28.24 -6.14
N TYR A 281 33.00 29.07 -6.15
CA TYR A 281 33.05 30.49 -5.84
C TYR A 281 31.73 30.92 -5.19
N GLY A 282 31.81 31.54 -4.02
CA GLY A 282 30.64 32.05 -3.28
C GLY A 282 30.98 33.27 -2.42
N LEU A 283 30.03 33.71 -1.59
CA LEU A 283 30.13 34.91 -0.75
C LEU A 283 31.37 34.89 0.15
N TYR A 284 31.70 33.74 0.73
CA TYR A 284 32.82 33.62 1.66
C TYR A 284 34.18 33.88 0.99
N LYS A 285 34.27 33.76 -0.34
CA LYS A 285 35.49 34.18 -1.06
C LYS A 285 35.74 35.68 -0.91
N LEU A 286 34.68 36.48 -0.91
CA LEU A 286 34.76 37.94 -0.71
C LEU A 286 35.00 38.30 0.75
N ILE A 287 34.33 37.61 1.67
CA ILE A 287 34.53 37.80 3.11
C ILE A 287 36.00 37.56 3.48
N ASN A 288 36.59 36.48 2.98
CA ASN A 288 38.01 36.18 3.24
C ASN A 288 38.93 37.27 2.70
N ILE A 289 38.68 37.81 1.49
CA ILE A 289 39.47 38.92 0.93
C ILE A 289 39.39 40.16 1.83
N ILE A 290 38.19 40.49 2.33
CA ILE A 290 37.98 41.63 3.24
C ILE A 290 38.75 41.43 4.55
N GLN A 291 38.68 40.23 5.13
CA GLN A 291 39.35 39.90 6.38
C GLN A 291 40.88 39.84 6.25
N GLU A 292 41.40 39.31 5.15
CA GLU A 292 42.85 39.26 4.85
C GLU A 292 43.48 40.65 4.70
N ARG A 293 42.68 41.65 4.30
CA ARG A 293 43.12 43.05 4.18
C ARG A 293 43.03 43.83 5.49
N GLY A 294 42.71 43.17 6.61
CA GLY A 294 42.69 43.76 7.95
C GLY A 294 41.37 44.48 8.30
N TYR A 295 40.36 44.44 7.43
CA TYR A 295 39.06 45.03 7.74
C TYR A 295 38.32 44.14 8.76
N GLY A 296 37.98 44.69 9.93
CA GLY A 296 37.27 43.99 11.01
C GLY A 296 38.14 43.23 12.03
N GLN A 297 39.45 43.50 12.10
CA GLN A 297 40.33 42.88 13.12
C GLN A 297 40.54 43.73 14.40
N ASP A 298 40.32 45.05 14.34
CA ASP A 298 40.73 45.99 15.40
C ASP A 298 39.55 46.80 16.00
N GLY A 299 38.54 46.12 16.54
CA GLY A 299 37.58 46.71 17.50
C GLY A 299 36.63 47.81 17.01
N ASP A 300 36.77 48.31 15.77
CA ASP A 300 35.81 49.21 15.13
C ASP A 300 34.97 48.42 14.10
N GLU A 301 33.69 48.29 14.44
CA GLU A 301 32.81 47.16 14.15
C GLU A 301 32.02 47.32 12.84
N GLN A 302 32.46 46.72 11.73
CA GLN A 302 31.55 46.41 10.63
C GLN A 302 31.75 44.99 10.10
N ASP A 303 30.70 44.17 10.26
CA ASP A 303 30.57 42.86 9.64
C ASP A 303 30.84 42.96 8.12
N PRO A 304 31.76 42.15 7.53
CA PRO A 304 32.03 42.14 6.10
C PRO A 304 30.78 42.03 5.21
N ILE A 305 29.73 41.35 5.68
CA ILE A 305 28.45 41.24 4.98
C ILE A 305 27.74 42.60 4.96
N VAL A 306 27.74 43.32 6.08
CA VAL A 306 27.18 44.68 6.17
C VAL A 306 27.94 45.64 5.28
N LEU A 307 29.27 45.55 5.27
CA LEU A 307 30.14 46.33 4.37
C LEU A 307 29.71 46.14 2.91
N LEU A 308 29.59 44.90 2.44
CA LEU A 308 29.20 44.57 1.05
C LEU A 308 27.74 44.97 0.72
N ARG A 309 26.84 44.97 1.71
CA ARG A 309 25.42 45.28 1.51
C ARG A 309 25.13 46.77 1.46
N ASP A 310 25.77 47.54 2.33
CA ASP A 310 25.40 48.94 2.55
C ASP A 310 26.32 49.90 1.76
N ASN A 311 27.56 49.48 1.44
CA ASN A 311 28.53 50.25 0.68
C ASN A 311 28.68 49.75 -0.76
N ASP A 312 28.86 50.66 -1.72
CA ASP A 312 29.12 50.28 -3.10
C ASP A 312 30.61 49.93 -3.28
N MET A 313 30.88 48.63 -3.21
CA MET A 313 32.22 48.07 -3.40
C MET A 313 32.50 47.66 -4.86
N LEU A 314 31.52 47.83 -5.76
CA LEU A 314 31.54 47.27 -7.10
C LEU A 314 31.59 48.31 -8.22
N SER A 315 31.26 49.59 -7.98
CA SER A 315 31.40 50.63 -9.00
C SER A 315 32.86 51.00 -9.27
N ARG A 316 33.12 51.49 -10.49
CA ARG A 316 34.39 52.12 -10.90
C ARG A 316 34.39 53.64 -10.70
N ASP A 317 33.21 54.25 -10.58
CA ASP A 317 33.10 55.71 -10.47
C ASP A 317 33.61 56.17 -9.11
N GLU A 318 34.59 57.08 -9.14
CA GLU A 318 35.05 57.90 -8.01
C GLU A 318 34.02 58.99 -7.62
N GLY A 319 32.86 59.00 -8.29
CA GLY A 319 31.86 60.05 -8.24
C GLY A 319 31.13 60.12 -6.89
N ASN A 320 31.47 61.16 -6.14
CA ASN A 320 30.95 61.55 -4.83
C ASN A 320 31.17 60.49 -3.74
N ILE A 321 32.44 60.36 -3.32
CA ILE A 321 32.68 60.33 -1.87
C ILE A 321 31.98 61.58 -1.35
N GLU A 322 30.82 61.43 -0.70
CA GLU A 322 30.19 62.56 -0.02
C GLU A 322 31.27 63.21 0.85
N LEU A 323 31.49 64.51 0.68
CA LEU A 323 32.51 65.26 1.43
C LEU A 323 32.36 65.10 2.96
N GLU A 324 31.26 64.52 3.44
CA GLU A 324 31.05 64.13 4.84
C GLU A 324 31.90 62.94 5.31
N GLU A 325 32.30 61.98 4.46
CA GLU A 325 33.20 60.87 4.87
C GLU A 325 34.68 61.29 4.89
N VAL A 326 35.06 62.32 4.13
CA VAL A 326 36.44 62.84 4.10
C VAL A 326 36.77 63.64 5.36
N ALA A 327 35.77 64.19 6.05
CA ALA A 327 35.96 65.06 7.21
C ALA A 327 36.23 64.32 8.54
N ILE A 328 36.16 62.99 8.58
CA ILE A 328 36.28 62.20 9.83
C ILE A 328 37.57 61.35 9.90
N SER A 329 38.32 61.15 8.81
CA SER A 329 39.58 60.39 8.86
C SER A 329 40.79 61.23 8.45
N ASP A 330 41.51 61.73 9.43
CA ASP A 330 42.90 62.17 9.30
C ASP A 330 43.78 60.96 8.95
N SER A 331 43.89 60.60 7.67
CA SER A 331 45.02 59.83 7.10
C SER A 331 44.83 59.58 5.60
N TYR A 332 45.73 60.11 4.79
CA TYR A 332 45.91 59.76 3.37
C TYR A 332 46.07 58.23 3.11
N GLY A 333 46.31 57.42 4.15
CA GLY A 333 46.42 55.96 4.06
C GLY A 333 45.10 55.18 4.00
N SER A 334 43.98 55.76 4.44
CA SER A 334 42.68 55.05 4.51
C SER A 334 42.00 54.92 3.13
N THR A 335 42.06 55.96 2.30
CA THR A 335 41.44 55.99 0.95
C THR A 335 42.13 55.04 -0.02
N ALA A 336 43.47 55.01 -0.04
CA ALA A 336 44.24 54.08 -0.87
C ALA A 336 43.98 52.61 -0.50
N SER A 337 43.84 52.32 0.80
CA SER A 337 43.49 51.00 1.31
C SER A 337 42.07 50.56 0.87
N ARG A 338 41.09 51.47 0.94
CA ARG A 338 39.70 51.19 0.50
C ARG A 338 39.61 50.99 -1.02
N GLN A 339 40.39 51.72 -1.82
CA GLN A 339 40.47 51.53 -3.27
C GLN A 339 41.09 50.17 -3.62
N ALA A 340 42.19 49.79 -2.98
CA ALA A 340 42.83 48.50 -3.18
C ALA A 340 41.90 47.32 -2.80
N LEU A 341 41.10 47.49 -1.75
CA LEU A 341 40.08 46.52 -1.36
C LEU A 341 38.98 46.40 -2.42
N ARG A 342 38.45 47.52 -2.93
CA ARG A 342 37.45 47.54 -4.02
C ARG A 342 37.96 46.80 -5.26
N GLU A 343 39.19 47.08 -5.69
CA GLU A 343 39.78 46.38 -6.84
C GLU A 343 39.96 44.88 -6.57
N SER A 344 40.42 44.48 -5.38
CA SER A 344 40.56 43.07 -5.00
C SER A 344 39.21 42.32 -5.04
N ILE A 345 38.14 42.94 -4.53
CA ILE A 345 36.77 42.40 -4.57
C ILE A 345 36.28 42.26 -6.01
N ARG A 346 36.50 43.30 -6.83
CA ARG A 346 36.08 43.34 -8.24
C ARG A 346 36.80 42.29 -9.07
N GLU A 347 38.13 42.19 -8.96
CA GLU A 347 38.94 41.16 -9.63
C GLU A 347 38.47 39.74 -9.29
N SER A 348 38.21 39.50 -8.00
CA SER A 348 37.66 38.22 -7.55
C SER A 348 36.29 37.94 -8.20
N LEU A 349 35.38 38.91 -8.25
CA LEU A 349 34.07 38.73 -8.88
C LEU A 349 34.15 38.56 -10.40
N PHE A 350 35.11 39.20 -11.07
CA PHE A 350 35.33 38.99 -12.51
C PHE A 350 35.73 37.55 -12.83
N THR A 351 36.42 36.87 -11.91
CA THR A 351 36.68 35.44 -12.05
C THR A 351 35.37 34.64 -12.14
N LEU A 352 34.36 34.98 -11.33
CA LEU A 352 33.04 34.37 -11.42
C LEU A 352 32.32 34.73 -12.73
N VAL A 353 32.31 36.02 -13.11
CA VAL A 353 31.72 36.47 -14.39
C VAL A 353 32.31 35.68 -15.57
N GLY A 354 33.64 35.54 -15.62
CA GLY A 354 34.31 34.78 -16.67
C GLY A 354 33.92 33.30 -16.69
N ASN A 355 33.67 32.67 -15.53
CA ASN A 355 33.14 31.31 -15.48
C ASN A 355 31.71 31.22 -16.02
N VAL A 356 30.86 32.22 -15.75
CA VAL A 356 29.50 32.29 -16.32
C VAL A 356 29.58 32.41 -17.84
N VAL A 357 30.33 33.39 -18.36
CA VAL A 357 30.47 33.63 -19.81
C VAL A 357 30.97 32.37 -20.53
N ARG A 358 32.04 31.73 -20.02
CA ARG A 358 32.56 30.48 -20.59
C ARG A 358 31.51 29.36 -20.67
N MET A 359 30.64 29.27 -19.67
CA MET A 359 29.56 28.27 -19.65
C MET A 359 28.45 28.59 -20.66
N LEU A 360 28.14 29.87 -20.85
CA LEU A 360 27.21 30.32 -21.89
C LEU A 360 27.77 30.07 -23.30
N ASP A 361 29.06 30.34 -23.52
CA ASP A 361 29.71 30.11 -24.81
C ASP A 361 29.74 28.62 -25.15
N TYR A 362 30.07 27.76 -24.18
CA TYR A 362 29.99 26.31 -24.34
C TYR A 362 28.57 25.85 -24.69
N TYR A 363 27.55 26.44 -24.05
CA TYR A 363 26.16 26.12 -24.35
C TYR A 363 25.78 26.51 -25.78
N LYS A 364 26.11 27.74 -26.20
CA LYS A 364 25.82 28.28 -27.53
C LYS A 364 26.55 27.51 -28.64
N SER A 365 27.79 27.08 -28.41
CA SER A 365 28.55 26.29 -29.38
C SER A 365 28.01 24.86 -29.51
N SER A 366 27.61 24.25 -28.39
CA SER A 366 27.09 22.87 -28.38
C SER A 366 25.64 22.76 -28.88
N HIS A 367 24.88 23.87 -28.89
CA HIS A 367 23.47 23.89 -29.29
C HIS A 367 23.23 25.00 -30.32
N LYS A 368 23.18 24.64 -31.61
CA LYS A 368 22.93 25.51 -32.80
C LYS A 368 22.24 26.84 -32.46
N GLN A 369 23.03 27.88 -32.21
CA GLN A 369 22.64 29.29 -31.98
C GLN A 369 21.22 29.47 -31.42
N ILE A 370 20.98 28.97 -30.20
CA ILE A 370 19.73 29.29 -29.51
C ILE A 370 19.97 30.48 -28.58
N ASP A 371 19.15 31.53 -28.75
CA ASP A 371 19.22 32.72 -27.92
C ASP A 371 18.74 32.46 -26.49
N ILE A 372 19.46 33.04 -25.54
CA ILE A 372 19.10 33.03 -24.11
C ILE A 372 18.09 34.16 -23.88
N ASP A 373 16.91 33.84 -23.37
CA ASP A 373 15.85 34.83 -23.16
C ASP A 373 16.14 35.75 -21.98
N THR A 374 16.57 35.18 -20.85
CA THR A 374 16.85 35.95 -19.62
C THR A 374 17.81 35.19 -18.70
N ILE A 375 18.73 35.94 -18.09
CA ILE A 375 19.59 35.46 -17.00
C ILE A 375 19.02 35.92 -15.66
N PHE A 376 18.76 35.01 -14.74
CA PHE A 376 18.31 35.32 -13.39
C PHE A 376 19.48 35.21 -12.42
N LEU A 377 19.76 36.29 -11.71
CA LEU A 377 20.74 36.32 -10.63
C LEU A 377 20.04 36.03 -9.30
N THR A 378 20.58 35.08 -8.55
CA THR A 378 19.95 34.50 -7.35
C THR A 378 21.02 34.12 -6.32
N GLY A 379 20.63 33.86 -5.07
CA GLY A 379 21.56 33.43 -4.02
C GLY A 379 22.01 34.56 -3.09
N ALA A 380 23.07 34.32 -2.33
CA ALA A 380 23.59 35.21 -1.29
C ALA A 380 24.18 36.51 -1.84
N LEU A 381 24.92 36.44 -2.96
CA LEU A 381 25.58 37.63 -3.53
C LEU A 381 24.60 38.69 -4.05
N VAL A 382 23.32 38.36 -4.23
CA VAL A 382 22.28 39.31 -4.65
C VAL A 382 22.08 40.45 -3.65
N GLU A 383 22.50 40.25 -2.39
CA GLU A 383 22.45 41.29 -1.36
C GLU A 383 23.56 42.34 -1.49
N ILE A 384 24.60 42.08 -2.29
CA ILE A 384 25.71 43.01 -2.49
C ILE A 384 25.23 44.23 -3.28
N LYS A 385 25.53 45.44 -2.77
CA LYS A 385 25.17 46.69 -3.45
C LYS A 385 25.84 46.78 -4.82
N GLY A 386 25.06 47.10 -5.85
CA GLY A 386 25.58 47.25 -7.22
C GLY A 386 25.81 45.94 -7.98
N VAL A 387 25.52 44.77 -7.39
CA VAL A 387 25.80 43.46 -8.03
C VAL A 387 25.09 43.26 -9.36
N GLU A 388 23.84 43.73 -9.49
CA GLU A 388 23.10 43.65 -10.75
C GLU A 388 23.82 44.40 -11.87
N LYS A 389 24.22 45.66 -11.62
CA LYS A 389 24.99 46.49 -12.57
C LYS A 389 26.36 45.88 -12.87
N PHE A 390 27.03 45.29 -11.88
CA PHE A 390 28.32 44.64 -12.09
C PHE A 390 28.21 43.46 -13.06
N PHE A 391 27.25 42.55 -12.83
CA PHE A 391 27.02 41.38 -13.70
C PHE A 391 26.44 41.76 -15.06
N SER A 392 25.65 42.85 -15.14
CA SER A 392 25.12 43.37 -16.40
C SER A 392 26.23 43.70 -17.39
N THR A 393 27.21 44.45 -16.90
CA THR A 393 28.35 44.92 -17.68
C THR A 393 29.30 43.77 -17.99
N GLY A 394 29.48 42.85 -17.03
CA GLY A 394 30.38 41.70 -17.19
C GLY A 394 29.89 40.61 -18.15
N ILE A 395 28.59 40.31 -18.19
CA ILE A 395 28.03 39.23 -19.02
C ILE A 395 27.59 39.75 -20.41
N GLY A 396 27.15 41.00 -20.50
CA GLY A 396 26.68 41.59 -21.77
C GLY A 396 25.36 41.03 -22.28
N LEU A 397 24.55 40.39 -21.42
CA LEU A 397 23.23 39.84 -21.76
C LEU A 397 22.14 40.34 -20.79
N PRO A 398 20.85 40.33 -21.21
CA PRO A 398 19.74 40.70 -20.35
C PRO A 398 19.66 39.81 -19.10
N HIS A 399 19.73 40.43 -17.93
CA HIS A 399 19.71 39.77 -16.64
C HIS A 399 18.71 40.47 -15.69
N LYS A 400 18.27 39.76 -14.65
CA LYS A 400 17.32 40.25 -13.65
C LYS A 400 17.64 39.67 -12.28
N LEU A 401 17.59 40.49 -11.24
CA LEU A 401 17.56 39.98 -9.86
C LEU A 401 16.24 39.27 -9.56
N MET A 402 16.32 38.07 -8.99
CA MET A 402 15.13 37.33 -8.56
C MET A 402 14.76 37.68 -7.12
N THR A 403 14.07 38.79 -6.92
CA THR A 403 13.67 39.25 -5.57
C THR A 403 12.37 38.62 -5.06
N LYS A 404 11.65 37.88 -5.90
CA LYS A 404 10.37 37.23 -5.56
C LYS A 404 10.31 35.82 -6.12
N LEU A 405 9.63 34.92 -5.41
CA LEU A 405 9.39 33.54 -5.82
C LEU A 405 7.91 33.29 -6.09
N SER A 406 7.60 32.80 -7.28
CA SER A 406 6.28 32.36 -7.70
C SER A 406 5.78 31.21 -6.84
N SER A 407 4.51 31.25 -6.45
CA SER A 407 3.88 30.23 -5.58
C SER A 407 4.51 30.06 -4.19
N VAL A 408 5.28 31.03 -3.70
CA VAL A 408 5.85 31.02 -2.35
C VAL A 408 5.36 32.24 -1.58
N SER A 409 4.89 32.01 -0.36
CA SER A 409 4.43 33.05 0.57
C SER A 409 5.22 32.97 1.87
N ALA A 410 5.32 34.07 2.60
CA ALA A 410 6.08 34.14 3.85
C ALA A 410 5.24 34.74 4.98
N SER A 411 5.43 34.21 6.19
CA SER A 411 4.91 34.83 7.42
C SER A 411 5.79 36.02 7.82
N LYS A 412 5.27 36.94 8.65
CA LYS A 412 6.06 38.05 9.21
C LYS A 412 7.29 37.59 9.99
N ARG A 413 7.27 36.37 10.53
CA ARG A 413 8.37 35.77 11.33
C ARG A 413 9.45 35.11 10.48
N ALA A 414 9.29 35.04 9.16
CA ALA A 414 10.31 34.53 8.25
C ALA A 414 11.20 35.71 7.78
N THR A 415 11.93 36.32 8.72
CA THR A 415 12.70 37.55 8.51
C THR A 415 13.79 37.39 7.45
N ALA A 416 14.71 36.44 7.63
CA ALA A 416 15.79 36.19 6.69
C ALA A 416 15.28 35.87 5.27
N PHE A 417 14.23 35.05 5.15
CA PHE A 417 13.59 34.76 3.87
C PHE A 417 12.98 35.99 3.19
N ARG A 418 12.46 36.95 3.95
CA ARG A 418 11.85 38.16 3.39
C ARG A 418 12.89 39.15 2.86
N ILE A 419 14.11 39.13 3.40
CA ILE A 419 15.23 39.96 2.92
C ILE A 419 15.64 39.47 1.53
N ASN A 420 15.95 38.18 1.41
CA ASN A 420 16.35 37.58 0.14
C ASN A 420 15.71 36.19 -0.07
N PRO A 421 14.51 36.15 -0.67
CA PRO A 421 13.82 34.89 -0.94
C PRO A 421 14.63 33.91 -1.81
N SER A 422 15.43 34.44 -2.74
CA SER A 422 16.22 33.63 -3.67
C SER A 422 17.33 32.85 -2.99
N ASN A 423 17.79 33.30 -1.82
CA ASN A 423 18.82 32.61 -1.05
C ASN A 423 18.35 31.27 -0.44
N PHE A 424 17.04 30.99 -0.49
CA PHE A 424 16.40 29.80 0.09
C PHE A 424 15.81 28.85 -0.96
N LEU A 425 16.20 28.97 -2.23
CA LEU A 425 15.72 28.12 -3.33
C LEU A 425 15.91 26.63 -3.04
N SER A 426 17.08 26.25 -2.51
CA SER A 426 17.38 24.87 -2.13
C SER A 426 16.38 24.35 -1.10
N LEU A 427 16.14 25.07 0.00
CA LEU A 427 15.21 24.64 1.04
C LEU A 427 13.77 24.50 0.54
N ILE A 428 13.35 25.40 -0.34
CA ILE A 428 12.03 25.37 -0.96
C ILE A 428 11.89 24.16 -1.88
N GLY A 429 12.90 23.91 -2.70
CA GLY A 429 12.85 22.82 -3.67
C GLY A 429 13.00 21.43 -3.07
N ALA A 430 13.72 21.30 -1.96
CA ALA A 430 13.83 20.05 -1.20
C ALA A 430 12.46 19.58 -0.68
N VAL A 431 11.57 20.53 -0.33
CA VAL A 431 10.17 20.22 0.05
C VAL A 431 9.32 19.79 -1.15
N LEU A 432 9.64 20.29 -2.35
CA LEU A 432 8.84 20.05 -3.55
C LEU A 432 9.01 18.64 -4.12
N SER A 433 10.26 18.22 -4.31
CA SER A 433 10.56 16.94 -4.96
C SER A 433 12.02 16.53 -4.68
N PRO A 434 12.31 16.09 -3.45
CA PRO A 434 13.66 15.66 -3.08
C PRO A 434 14.05 14.37 -3.82
N THR A 435 15.35 14.12 -3.97
CA THR A 435 15.85 12.81 -4.47
C THR A 435 15.60 11.68 -3.48
N ASP A 436 15.54 11.97 -2.18
CA ASP A 436 15.26 11.00 -1.11
C ASP A 436 16.29 9.87 -1.04
N PHE A 437 17.55 10.21 -0.71
CA PHE A 437 18.59 9.22 -0.44
C PHE A 437 18.27 8.46 0.85
N VAL A 438 18.02 7.15 0.72
CA VAL A 438 17.72 6.27 1.86
C VAL A 438 18.66 5.08 1.83
N PRO A 439 19.50 4.87 2.86
CA PRO A 439 20.33 3.69 2.95
C PRO A 439 19.48 2.43 3.06
N TYR A 440 19.94 1.34 2.46
CA TYR A 440 19.18 0.08 2.35
C TYR A 440 18.73 -0.48 3.71
N GLU A 441 19.57 -0.36 4.74
CA GLU A 441 19.26 -0.77 6.13
C GLU A 441 18.00 -0.08 6.68
N PHE A 442 17.79 1.20 6.36
CA PHE A 442 16.62 1.97 6.81
C PHE A 442 15.37 1.61 6.01
N VAL A 443 15.52 1.26 4.72
CA VAL A 443 14.42 0.70 3.91
C VAL A 443 13.92 -0.60 4.52
N LEU A 444 14.85 -1.52 4.84
CA LEU A 444 14.53 -2.79 5.49
C LEU A 444 13.90 -2.61 6.87
N LYS A 445 14.45 -1.71 7.70
CA LYS A 445 13.87 -1.41 9.03
C LYS A 445 12.45 -0.89 8.94
N LYS A 446 12.18 -0.01 7.97
CA LYS A 446 10.83 0.52 7.71
C LYS A 446 9.86 -0.56 7.22
N GLN A 447 10.32 -1.44 6.32
CA GLN A 447 9.53 -2.59 5.85
C GLN A 447 9.24 -3.58 6.98
N ARG A 448 10.25 -3.96 7.78
CA ARG A 448 10.08 -4.81 8.97
C ARG A 448 9.10 -4.20 9.96
N ARG A 449 9.22 -2.91 10.29
CA ARG A 449 8.26 -2.24 11.18
C ARG A 449 6.84 -2.26 10.62
N SER A 450 6.67 -2.02 9.33
CA SER A 450 5.36 -2.09 8.68
C SER A 450 4.79 -3.51 8.71
N MET A 451 5.62 -4.53 8.51
CA MET A 451 5.24 -5.94 8.57
C MET A 451 4.87 -6.34 10.00
N VAL A 452 5.64 -5.90 11.00
CA VAL A 452 5.31 -6.11 12.42
C VAL A 452 3.97 -5.47 12.76
N ILE A 453 3.72 -4.22 12.37
CA ILE A 453 2.41 -3.57 12.62
C ILE A 453 1.26 -4.34 11.96
N ALA A 454 1.43 -4.77 10.70
CA ALA A 454 0.41 -5.53 9.99
C ALA A 454 0.14 -6.90 10.62
N THR A 455 1.19 -7.61 11.02
CA THR A 455 1.08 -8.91 11.69
C THR A 455 0.48 -8.78 13.08
N THR A 456 0.90 -7.79 13.90
CA THR A 456 0.29 -7.50 15.20
C THR A 456 -1.20 -7.16 15.08
N PHE A 457 -1.58 -6.36 14.09
CA PHE A 457 -2.99 -6.07 13.83
C PHE A 457 -3.78 -7.33 13.46
N LEU A 458 -3.24 -8.17 12.57
CA LEU A 458 -3.85 -9.44 12.18
C LEU A 458 -4.02 -10.39 13.38
N THR A 459 -3.00 -10.52 14.24
CA THR A 459 -3.08 -11.36 15.45
C THR A 459 -4.15 -10.87 16.41
N LEU A 460 -4.32 -9.55 16.56
CA LEU A 460 -5.38 -8.99 17.41
C LEU A 460 -6.77 -9.33 16.87
N VAL A 461 -6.96 -9.22 15.56
CA VAL A 461 -8.23 -9.58 14.90
C VAL A 461 -8.52 -11.07 15.06
N CYS A 462 -7.53 -11.94 14.87
CA CYS A 462 -7.69 -13.38 15.10
C CYS A 462 -8.04 -13.69 16.56
N LEU A 463 -7.39 -13.06 17.54
CA LEU A 463 -7.67 -13.25 18.95
C LEU A 463 -9.12 -12.87 19.30
N ILE A 464 -9.59 -11.72 18.81
CA ILE A 464 -10.98 -11.27 18.99
C ILE A 464 -11.95 -12.27 18.33
N GLY A 465 -11.62 -12.77 17.13
CA GLY A 465 -12.39 -13.80 16.45
C GLY A 465 -12.49 -15.10 17.27
N SER A 466 -11.38 -15.58 17.84
CA SER A 466 -11.34 -16.78 18.68
C SER A 466 -12.16 -16.61 19.96
N ILE A 467 -12.10 -15.45 20.61
CA ILE A 467 -12.94 -15.15 21.78
C ILE A 467 -14.42 -15.19 21.39
N GLY A 468 -14.77 -14.61 20.23
CA GLY A 468 -16.12 -14.66 19.69
C GLY A 468 -16.62 -16.08 19.44
N THR A 469 -15.79 -16.95 18.85
CA THR A 469 -16.16 -18.36 18.61
C THR A 469 -16.35 -19.12 19.92
N VAL A 470 -15.48 -18.92 20.91
CA VAL A 470 -15.64 -19.55 22.24
C VAL A 470 -16.91 -19.07 22.92
N TYR A 471 -17.25 -17.78 22.78
CA TYR A 471 -18.47 -17.22 23.34
C TYR A 471 -19.73 -17.84 22.72
N VAL A 472 -19.77 -18.00 21.40
CA VAL A 472 -20.90 -18.68 20.71
C VAL A 472 -21.00 -20.15 21.14
N SER A 473 -19.88 -20.88 21.17
CA SER A 473 -19.90 -22.27 21.65
C SER A 473 -20.32 -22.39 23.11
N TYR A 474 -19.99 -21.40 23.95
CA TYR A 474 -20.43 -21.35 25.34
C TYR A 474 -21.94 -21.14 25.44
N THR A 475 -22.54 -20.26 24.63
CA THR A 475 -24.00 -20.07 24.61
C THR A 475 -24.73 -21.32 24.13
N ASP A 476 -24.20 -22.00 23.10
CA ASP A 476 -24.77 -23.25 22.59
C ASP A 476 -24.72 -24.37 23.65
N TYR A 477 -23.60 -24.49 24.37
CA TYR A 477 -23.46 -25.44 25.46
C TYR A 477 -24.47 -25.18 26.58
N GLN A 478 -24.67 -23.92 26.97
CA GLN A 478 -25.63 -23.56 28.01
C GLN A 478 -27.07 -23.91 27.60
N MET A 479 -27.46 -23.66 26.34
CA MET A 479 -28.78 -24.04 25.82
C MET A 479 -28.96 -25.57 25.83
N ALA A 480 -27.97 -26.32 25.34
CA ALA A 480 -28.02 -27.79 25.33
C ALA A 480 -28.04 -28.37 26.76
N SER A 481 -27.35 -27.75 27.72
CA SER A 481 -27.37 -28.19 29.11
C SER A 481 -28.74 -27.99 29.76
N MET A 482 -29.45 -26.91 29.42
CA MET A 482 -30.82 -26.68 29.90
C MET A 482 -31.80 -27.70 29.33
N GLU A 483 -31.71 -27.98 28.01
CA GLU A 483 -32.54 -28.99 27.34
C GLU A 483 -32.29 -30.40 27.91
N LEU A 484 -31.04 -30.74 28.24
CA LEU A 484 -30.70 -32.00 28.90
C LEU A 484 -31.36 -32.12 30.29
N GLU A 485 -31.36 -31.05 31.08
CA GLU A 485 -31.98 -31.03 32.40
C GLU A 485 -33.51 -31.20 32.31
N GLU A 486 -34.14 -30.56 31.32
CA GLU A 486 -35.57 -30.70 31.03
C GLU A 486 -35.93 -32.14 30.64
N ILE A 487 -35.22 -32.73 29.68
CA ILE A 487 -35.42 -34.12 29.25
C ILE A 487 -35.18 -35.09 30.42
N ARG A 488 -34.17 -34.84 31.25
CA ARG A 488 -33.88 -35.67 32.42
C ARG A 488 -34.99 -35.60 33.46
N SER A 489 -35.51 -34.40 33.73
CA SER A 489 -36.65 -34.22 34.62
C SER A 489 -37.90 -34.92 34.08
N GLU A 490 -38.12 -34.90 32.77
CA GLU A 490 -39.23 -35.61 32.12
C GLU A 490 -39.05 -37.13 32.25
N TYR A 491 -37.83 -37.63 32.02
CA TYR A 491 -37.50 -39.06 32.19
C TYR A 491 -37.70 -39.56 33.61
N GLU A 492 -37.19 -38.83 34.62
CA GLU A 492 -37.36 -39.17 36.04
C GLU A 492 -38.85 -39.13 36.45
N SER A 493 -39.67 -38.27 35.83
CA SER A 493 -41.13 -38.26 36.05
C SER A 493 -41.85 -39.47 35.45
N MET A 494 -41.30 -40.09 34.40
CA MET A 494 -41.85 -41.31 33.78
C MET A 494 -41.48 -42.60 34.53
N GLU A 495 -40.53 -42.58 35.46
CA GLU A 495 -40.16 -43.75 36.27
C GLU A 495 -41.34 -44.27 37.12
N LEU A 496 -42.23 -43.38 37.55
CA LEU A 496 -43.52 -43.72 38.18
C LEU A 496 -44.47 -44.52 37.26
N LEU A 497 -44.34 -44.40 35.94
CA LEU A 497 -45.14 -45.14 34.96
C LEU A 497 -44.64 -46.58 34.79
N SER A 498 -43.34 -46.85 35.01
CA SER A 498 -42.76 -48.20 34.93
C SER A 498 -43.42 -49.15 35.92
N GLY A 499 -43.59 -48.71 37.18
CA GLY A 499 -44.22 -49.55 38.21
C GLY A 499 -45.69 -49.89 37.90
N ALA A 500 -46.42 -49.01 37.23
CA ALA A 500 -47.79 -49.28 36.79
C ALA A 500 -47.84 -50.24 35.57
N HIS A 501 -46.86 -50.15 34.68
CA HIS A 501 -46.74 -51.04 33.52
C HIS A 501 -46.33 -52.46 33.94
N ASP A 502 -45.34 -52.60 34.84
CA ASP A 502 -44.89 -53.89 35.35
C ASP A 502 -46.02 -54.63 36.11
N ALA A 503 -46.84 -53.89 36.86
CA ALA A 503 -48.00 -54.44 37.55
C ALA A 503 -49.11 -54.89 36.57
N TYR A 504 -49.29 -54.17 35.46
CA TYR A 504 -50.23 -54.55 34.40
C TYR A 504 -49.79 -55.83 33.69
N ASP A 505 -48.50 -55.94 33.34
CA ASP A 505 -47.96 -57.12 32.66
C ASP A 505 -48.05 -58.38 33.52
N LEU A 506 -47.76 -58.25 34.82
CA LEU A 506 -47.88 -59.36 35.78
C LEU A 506 -49.32 -59.83 35.92
N ALA A 507 -50.27 -58.92 36.10
CA ALA A 507 -51.70 -59.25 36.22
C ALA A 507 -52.25 -59.91 34.94
N THR A 508 -51.76 -59.47 33.77
CA THR A 508 -52.15 -60.08 32.48
C THR A 508 -51.62 -61.51 32.35
N ALA A 509 -50.38 -61.77 32.78
CA ALA A 509 -49.80 -63.10 32.77
C ALA A 509 -50.54 -64.09 33.71
N GLU A 510 -50.88 -63.64 34.92
CA GLU A 510 -51.66 -64.46 35.88
C GLU A 510 -53.05 -64.83 35.33
N LEU A 511 -53.71 -63.90 34.62
CA LEU A 511 -55.01 -64.15 34.01
C LEU A 511 -54.92 -65.20 32.89
N MET A 512 -53.87 -65.13 32.04
CA MET A 512 -53.65 -66.15 30.99
C MET A 512 -53.37 -67.53 31.57
N ASP A 513 -52.64 -67.62 32.68
CA ASP A 513 -52.40 -68.89 33.37
C ASP A 513 -53.70 -69.48 33.95
N LEU A 514 -54.57 -68.65 34.52
CA LEU A 514 -55.89 -69.04 35.04
C LEU A 514 -56.81 -69.58 33.94
N GLU A 515 -56.90 -68.90 32.80
CA GLU A 515 -57.69 -69.35 31.64
C GLU A 515 -57.21 -70.71 31.14
N LYS A 516 -55.90 -70.94 31.13
CA LYS A 516 -55.31 -72.21 30.73
C LYS A 516 -55.58 -73.34 31.73
N PHE A 517 -55.61 -73.05 33.03
CA PHE A 517 -56.02 -74.02 34.04
C PHE A 517 -57.49 -74.42 33.89
N GLU A 518 -58.38 -73.46 33.59
CA GLU A 518 -59.81 -73.73 33.37
C GLU A 518 -60.02 -74.67 32.18
N GLU A 519 -59.36 -74.43 31.05
CA GLU A 519 -59.45 -75.29 29.85
C GLU A 519 -59.03 -76.75 30.13
N MET A 520 -58.07 -76.96 31.05
CA MET A 520 -57.60 -78.30 31.43
C MET A 520 -58.59 -79.09 32.32
N THR A 521 -59.67 -78.47 32.80
CA THR A 521 -60.63 -79.14 33.71
C THR A 521 -61.75 -79.91 32.99
N GLY A 522 -61.99 -79.67 31.70
CA GLY A 522 -63.03 -80.38 30.95
C GLY A 522 -62.57 -81.74 30.40
N SER A 523 -63.38 -82.79 30.55
CA SER A 523 -63.11 -84.13 30.03
C SER A 523 -64.30 -84.70 29.28
N ASN A 524 -64.06 -85.49 28.22
CA ASN A 524 -65.15 -86.22 27.55
C ASN A 524 -65.80 -87.28 28.46
N ASN A 525 -65.13 -87.66 29.56
CA ASN A 525 -65.68 -88.54 30.57
C ASN A 525 -66.79 -87.89 31.42
N ASP A 526 -66.93 -86.56 31.41
CA ASP A 526 -68.06 -85.88 32.06
C ASP A 526 -69.40 -86.32 31.45
N LYS A 527 -69.37 -86.87 30.23
CA LYS A 527 -70.54 -87.36 29.46
C LYS A 527 -70.85 -88.85 29.70
N ILE A 528 -70.12 -89.57 30.56
CA ILE A 528 -70.28 -91.02 30.78
C ILE A 528 -71.72 -91.36 31.19
N LYS A 529 -72.30 -90.58 32.11
CA LYS A 529 -73.65 -90.82 32.62
C LYS A 529 -74.67 -90.78 31.48
N ASP A 530 -74.63 -89.73 30.66
CA ASP A 530 -75.58 -89.55 29.56
C ASP A 530 -75.42 -90.62 28.48
N VAL A 531 -74.18 -91.04 28.21
CA VAL A 531 -73.88 -92.13 27.27
C VAL A 531 -74.49 -93.46 27.74
N ILE A 532 -74.33 -93.81 29.02
CA ILE A 532 -74.91 -95.03 29.59
C ILE A 532 -76.43 -94.98 29.53
N GLU A 533 -77.04 -93.86 29.93
CA GLU A 533 -78.50 -93.69 29.88
C GLU A 533 -79.06 -93.80 28.45
N GLN A 534 -78.35 -93.28 27.44
CA GLN A 534 -78.75 -93.43 26.04
C GLN A 534 -78.59 -94.87 25.53
N MET A 535 -77.56 -95.59 25.99
CA MET A 535 -77.37 -97.00 25.64
C MET A 535 -78.47 -97.88 26.24
N GLU A 536 -78.85 -97.67 27.49
CA GLU A 536 -79.96 -98.41 28.13
C GLU A 536 -81.29 -98.25 27.38
N LYS A 537 -81.57 -97.04 26.86
CA LYS A 537 -82.79 -96.76 26.09
C LYS A 537 -82.77 -97.35 24.68
N LYS A 538 -81.59 -97.42 24.04
CA LYS A 538 -81.47 -97.73 22.61
C LYS A 538 -81.06 -99.17 22.33
N LEU A 539 -80.40 -99.86 23.25
CA LEU A 539 -80.01 -101.26 23.05
C LEU A 539 -81.22 -102.22 23.20
N PRO A 540 -81.29 -103.29 22.41
CA PRO A 540 -82.38 -104.25 22.50
C PRO A 540 -82.23 -105.12 23.75
N SER A 541 -83.34 -105.58 24.33
CA SER A 541 -83.34 -106.48 25.50
C SER A 541 -82.68 -107.83 25.24
N SER A 542 -82.48 -108.20 23.98
CA SER A 542 -81.75 -109.40 23.58
C SER A 542 -80.22 -109.25 23.65
N ALA A 543 -79.69 -108.04 23.89
CA ALA A 543 -78.27 -107.76 24.02
C ALA A 543 -77.86 -107.57 25.49
N VAL A 544 -76.80 -108.25 25.91
CA VAL A 544 -76.20 -108.19 27.25
C VAL A 544 -74.76 -107.70 27.13
N ILE A 545 -74.42 -106.62 27.81
CA ILE A 545 -73.06 -106.09 27.86
C ILE A 545 -72.32 -106.70 29.06
N HIS A 546 -71.16 -107.30 28.80
CA HIS A 546 -70.35 -107.95 29.84
C HIS A 546 -69.29 -107.03 30.43
N SER A 547 -68.74 -106.12 29.63
CA SER A 547 -67.77 -105.12 30.10
C SER A 547 -67.84 -103.87 29.26
N MET A 548 -67.61 -102.72 29.89
CA MET A 548 -67.44 -101.41 29.25
C MET A 548 -66.15 -100.76 29.75
N LYS A 549 -65.36 -100.20 28.83
CA LYS A 549 -64.17 -99.41 29.14
C LYS A 549 -64.33 -98.02 28.51
N PHE A 550 -64.43 -97.01 29.36
CA PHE A 550 -64.45 -95.61 28.97
C PHE A 550 -63.03 -95.05 28.93
N THR A 551 -62.77 -94.22 27.93
CA THR A 551 -61.52 -93.48 27.71
C THR A 551 -61.87 -92.08 27.20
N GLU A 552 -60.93 -91.14 27.25
CA GLU A 552 -61.11 -89.78 26.68
C GLU A 552 -61.56 -89.79 25.21
N THR A 553 -61.21 -90.84 24.48
CA THR A 553 -61.50 -90.96 23.05
C THR A 553 -62.78 -91.75 22.76
N GLY A 554 -63.34 -92.49 23.71
CA GLY A 554 -64.50 -93.33 23.43
C GLY A 554 -64.73 -94.49 24.40
N VAL A 555 -65.63 -95.39 24.01
CA VAL A 555 -66.12 -96.52 24.79
C VAL A 555 -65.93 -97.81 24.02
N THR A 556 -65.30 -98.79 24.64
CA THR A 556 -65.21 -100.16 24.11
C THR A 556 -66.02 -101.10 24.97
N MET A 557 -66.81 -101.97 24.35
CA MET A 557 -67.70 -102.89 25.05
C MET A 557 -67.74 -104.30 24.46
N ASN A 558 -67.88 -105.28 25.33
CA ASN A 558 -68.08 -106.69 24.96
C ASN A 558 -69.54 -107.05 25.12
N VAL A 559 -70.19 -107.49 24.03
CA VAL A 559 -71.64 -107.67 23.97
C VAL A 559 -71.96 -109.08 23.47
N THR A 560 -72.94 -109.70 24.12
CA THR A 560 -73.56 -110.96 23.70
C THR A 560 -75.02 -110.70 23.35
N ALA A 561 -75.47 -111.10 22.18
CA ALA A 561 -76.86 -110.95 21.77
C ALA A 561 -77.45 -112.28 21.26
N ASN A 562 -78.70 -112.56 21.64
CA ASN A 562 -79.41 -113.77 21.19
C ASN A 562 -80.19 -113.48 19.89
N ASP A 563 -80.03 -114.33 18.88
CA ASP A 563 -80.74 -114.25 17.60
C ASP A 563 -82.11 -114.93 17.71
N GLU A 564 -83.16 -114.12 17.75
CA GLU A 564 -84.57 -114.55 17.80
C GLU A 564 -85.10 -114.93 16.39
N GLY A 565 -84.30 -115.61 15.58
CA GLY A 565 -84.71 -116.17 14.28
C GLY A 565 -84.71 -115.21 13.08
N THR A 566 -84.00 -114.07 13.17
CA THR A 566 -83.88 -113.08 12.06
C THR A 566 -82.51 -113.06 11.39
N GLY A 567 -81.54 -113.81 11.94
CA GLY A 567 -80.19 -113.97 11.40
C GLY A 567 -79.19 -113.03 12.08
N SER A 568 -78.03 -113.58 12.47
CA SER A 568 -77.02 -112.90 13.30
C SER A 568 -76.54 -111.56 12.71
N ASN A 569 -76.42 -111.46 11.39
CA ASN A 569 -76.01 -110.21 10.72
C ASN A 569 -77.07 -109.10 10.81
N ALA A 570 -78.37 -109.44 10.80
CA ALA A 570 -79.45 -108.46 10.91
C ALA A 570 -79.54 -107.87 12.32
N LEU A 571 -79.29 -108.69 13.35
CA LEU A 571 -79.22 -108.26 14.75
C LEU A 571 -78.05 -107.30 14.99
N ILE A 572 -76.85 -107.64 14.51
CA ILE A 572 -75.65 -106.79 14.60
C ILE A 572 -75.88 -105.46 13.88
N ALA A 573 -76.44 -105.47 12.68
CA ALA A 573 -76.74 -104.24 11.94
C ALA A 573 -77.76 -103.33 12.66
N LYS A 574 -78.75 -103.92 13.36
CA LYS A 574 -79.72 -103.18 14.17
C LYS A 574 -79.05 -102.52 15.38
N ILE A 575 -78.18 -103.24 16.10
CA ILE A 575 -77.42 -102.72 17.24
C ILE A 575 -76.46 -101.61 16.79
N LEU A 576 -75.74 -101.81 15.68
CA LEU A 576 -74.89 -100.78 15.06
C LEU A 576 -75.70 -99.51 14.77
N LYS A 577 -76.86 -99.65 14.11
CA LYS A 577 -77.73 -98.51 13.77
C LYS A 577 -78.24 -97.76 15.01
N GLN A 578 -78.57 -98.49 16.09
CA GLN A 578 -79.06 -97.90 17.34
C GLN A 578 -77.96 -97.13 18.09
N LEU A 579 -76.75 -97.69 18.15
CA LEU A 579 -75.60 -97.03 18.75
C LEU A 579 -75.13 -95.82 17.94
N LYS A 580 -75.20 -95.91 16.60
CA LYS A 580 -74.95 -94.75 15.74
C LYS A 580 -75.94 -93.61 15.93
N GLY A 581 -77.12 -93.92 16.48
CA GLY A 581 -78.12 -92.92 16.85
C GLY A 581 -77.80 -92.19 18.16
N ILE A 582 -76.74 -92.54 18.90
CA ILE A 582 -76.31 -91.82 20.11
C ILE A 582 -75.51 -90.58 19.69
N GLU A 583 -75.93 -89.40 20.18
CA GLU A 583 -75.42 -88.08 19.76
C GLU A 583 -73.90 -87.96 19.90
N TYR A 584 -73.32 -88.58 20.93
CA TYR A 584 -71.90 -88.53 21.22
C TYR A 584 -71.04 -89.45 20.34
N PHE A 585 -71.63 -90.42 19.63
CA PHE A 585 -70.88 -91.39 18.81
C PHE A 585 -71.14 -91.20 17.31
N GLN A 586 -72.38 -90.87 16.93
CA GLN A 586 -72.79 -90.73 15.53
C GLN A 586 -72.30 -91.91 14.68
N ASP A 587 -71.65 -91.67 13.55
CA ASP A 587 -71.14 -92.74 12.68
C ASP A 587 -69.90 -93.47 13.20
N ASN A 588 -69.26 -93.02 14.29
CA ASN A 588 -68.03 -93.57 14.85
C ASN A 588 -68.27 -94.79 15.76
N VAL A 589 -69.05 -95.74 15.27
CA VAL A 589 -69.30 -97.02 15.94
C VAL A 589 -68.83 -98.14 15.03
N ASP A 590 -67.91 -98.95 15.53
CA ASP A 590 -67.37 -100.12 14.84
C ASP A 590 -67.62 -101.40 15.63
N ILE A 591 -67.82 -102.52 14.92
CA ILE A 591 -68.06 -103.83 15.51
C ILE A 591 -67.01 -104.80 14.98
N SER A 592 -66.32 -105.48 15.90
CA SER A 592 -65.28 -106.46 15.59
C SER A 592 -65.41 -107.72 16.44
N GLY A 593 -64.66 -108.76 16.10
CA GLY A 593 -64.59 -109.98 16.92
C GLY A 593 -65.89 -110.79 16.99
N ILE A 594 -66.68 -110.80 15.91
CA ILE A 594 -67.97 -111.50 15.85
C ILE A 594 -67.74 -113.03 15.90
N ASN A 595 -68.32 -113.70 16.89
CA ASN A 595 -68.32 -115.15 17.04
C ASN A 595 -69.76 -115.65 17.30
N VAL A 596 -70.22 -116.64 16.52
CA VAL A 596 -71.59 -117.16 16.57
C VAL A 596 -71.57 -118.59 17.11
N GLU A 597 -72.28 -118.83 18.21
CA GLU A 597 -72.43 -120.15 18.83
C GLU A 597 -73.88 -120.63 18.74
N ASN A 598 -74.11 -121.79 18.12
CA ASN A 598 -75.43 -122.40 18.01
C ASN A 598 -75.56 -123.56 19.00
N ARG A 599 -76.47 -123.44 19.98
CA ARG A 599 -76.91 -124.56 20.84
C ARG A 599 -78.43 -124.53 20.99
N ASP A 600 -79.05 -125.70 20.88
CA ASP A 600 -80.47 -125.93 21.16
C ASP A 600 -81.46 -124.98 20.43
N GLY A 601 -81.16 -124.64 19.18
CA GLY A 601 -82.06 -123.86 18.30
C GLY A 601 -82.04 -122.34 18.51
N ILE A 602 -81.14 -121.80 19.35
CA ILE A 602 -80.93 -120.36 19.55
C ILE A 602 -79.47 -120.01 19.19
N SER A 603 -79.26 -119.07 18.27
CA SER A 603 -77.92 -118.60 17.90
C SER A 603 -77.49 -117.47 18.84
N LYS A 604 -76.38 -117.62 19.56
CA LYS A 604 -75.77 -116.55 20.37
C LYS A 604 -74.64 -115.90 19.61
N VAL A 605 -74.60 -114.56 19.60
CA VAL A 605 -73.59 -113.78 18.89
C VAL A 605 -72.80 -112.95 19.89
N ASN A 606 -71.51 -113.23 20.01
CA ASN A 606 -70.57 -112.46 20.82
C ASN A 606 -69.78 -111.52 19.92
N PHE A 607 -69.65 -110.25 20.28
CA PHE A 607 -68.89 -109.26 19.52
C PHE A 607 -68.42 -108.09 20.38
N VAL A 608 -67.42 -107.35 19.89
CA VAL A 608 -66.86 -106.16 20.53
C VAL A 608 -67.38 -104.94 19.78
N ILE A 609 -67.89 -103.95 20.50
CA ILE A 609 -68.27 -102.65 19.92
C ILE A 609 -67.28 -101.60 20.41
N THR A 610 -66.76 -100.80 19.47
CA THR A 610 -65.93 -99.64 19.77
C THR A 610 -66.63 -98.39 19.28
N CYS A 611 -67.02 -97.52 20.20
CA CYS A 611 -67.62 -96.22 19.93
C CYS A 611 -66.59 -95.13 20.21
N THR A 612 -66.33 -94.25 19.26
CA THR A 612 -65.41 -93.10 19.46
C THR A 612 -66.25 -91.84 19.67
N TYR A 613 -65.87 -91.00 20.65
CA TYR A 613 -66.55 -89.73 20.88
C TYR A 613 -66.35 -88.80 19.69
N VAL A 614 -67.43 -88.13 19.28
CA VAL A 614 -67.37 -86.97 18.39
C VAL A 614 -67.12 -85.76 19.27
N ASN A 615 -65.97 -85.10 19.11
CA ASN A 615 -65.64 -83.87 19.84
C ASN A 615 -66.56 -82.72 19.45
#